data_AF-A0A1E3P3T5-F1
#
_entry.id   AF-A0A1E3P3T5-F1
#
_cell.length_a   1.000
_cell.length_b   1.000
_cell.length_c   1.000
_cell.angle_alpha   90.00
_cell.angle_beta   90.00
_cell.angle_gamma   90.00
#
_symmetry.space_group_name_H-M   'P 1'
#
loop_
_entity.id
_entity.type
_entity.pdbx_description
1 polymer ?
#
loop_
_entity_poly.entity_id
_entity_poly.type
_entity_poly.pdbx_seq_one_letter_code
_entity_poly.pdbx_strand_id
1 'polypeptide(L)'
;MNTFTEVEQAINTIKQTIHSKFPSLQNIFHEGLSLNEIETFEKQCGLNLPKDVVAYLQLVNGENQACDFEIHEHVRDGGDDDDDEEDDDDEDDEDDDTVKELERQHQELAVFFGLKMLNLEGIKREYENLKKLSGNEEYVFKVPTYPEGSIRPTQLSCYWIALAYDDCGNSIGVDLKPGPNGKKGQVILWGKDFMESRIVICDSWLEFLNQFAKDLKNDELCEVHPEHPQGLFIKKYGLYNDYLFKTKLKEYTAMP
;
A
#
# COMPACT_ATOMS: atom_id res chain seq x y z
N MET A 1 -12.25 -19.74 14.81
CA MET A 1 -10.94 -19.40 15.43
C MET A 1 -11.00 -17.94 15.87
N ASN A 2 -10.03 -17.46 16.65
CA ASN A 2 -9.95 -16.04 17.00
C ASN A 2 -9.35 -15.28 15.80
N THR A 3 -9.91 -14.13 15.41
CA THR A 3 -9.43 -13.29 14.30
C THR A 3 -7.92 -13.01 14.38
N PHE A 4 -7.40 -12.76 15.58
CA PHE A 4 -5.96 -12.56 15.77
C PHE A 4 -5.13 -13.76 15.32
N THR A 5 -5.55 -14.97 15.69
CA THR A 5 -4.86 -16.22 15.31
C THR A 5 -4.88 -16.45 13.80
N GLU A 6 -5.98 -16.10 13.13
CA GLU A 6 -6.09 -16.25 11.67
C GLU A 6 -5.18 -15.26 10.93
N VAL A 7 -5.09 -14.02 11.41
CA VAL A 7 -4.16 -13.03 10.87
C VAL A 7 -2.71 -13.43 11.16
N GLU A 8 -2.40 -13.91 12.36
CA GLU A 8 -1.08 -14.42 12.72
C GLU A 8 -0.64 -15.57 11.82
N GLN A 9 -1.55 -16.51 11.50
CA GLN A 9 -1.28 -17.59 10.56
C GLN A 9 -0.97 -17.07 9.14
N ALA A 10 -1.74 -16.10 8.64
CA ALA A 10 -1.51 -15.50 7.33
C ALA A 10 -0.15 -14.78 7.28
N ILE A 11 0.17 -13.97 8.30
CA ILE A 11 1.44 -13.24 8.40
C ILE A 11 2.63 -14.19 8.53
N ASN A 12 2.53 -15.22 9.36
CA ASN A 12 3.60 -16.21 9.49
C ASN A 12 3.83 -16.95 8.17
N THR A 13 2.77 -17.25 7.42
CA THR A 13 2.87 -17.84 6.08
C THR A 13 3.60 -16.92 5.12
N ILE A 14 3.27 -15.63 5.12
CA ILE A 14 3.96 -14.61 4.29
C ILE A 14 5.44 -14.55 4.67
N LYS A 15 5.76 -14.33 5.96
CA LYS A 15 7.14 -14.25 6.47
C LYS A 15 7.97 -15.46 6.09
N GLN A 16 7.44 -16.68 6.28
CA GLN A 16 8.12 -17.91 5.92
C GLN A 16 8.36 -18.04 4.40
N THR A 17 7.37 -17.65 3.60
CA THR A 17 7.48 -17.71 2.14
C THR A 17 8.53 -16.70 1.64
N ILE A 18 8.54 -15.48 2.19
CA ILE A 18 9.56 -14.47 1.87
C ILE A 18 10.94 -14.94 2.29
N HIS A 19 11.10 -15.41 3.53
CA HIS A 19 12.40 -15.92 3.99
C HIS A 19 12.94 -17.05 3.10
N SER A 20 12.06 -17.94 2.62
CA SER A 20 12.46 -19.06 1.77
C SER A 20 12.76 -18.67 0.32
N LYS A 21 11.98 -17.75 -0.27
CA LYS A 21 12.07 -17.42 -1.71
C LYS A 21 12.91 -16.19 -1.99
N PHE A 22 12.98 -15.26 -1.03
CA PHE A 22 13.60 -13.95 -1.17
C PHE A 22 14.44 -13.64 0.09
N PRO A 23 15.57 -14.35 0.31
CA PRO A 23 16.34 -14.23 1.55
C PRO A 23 16.85 -12.81 1.85
N SER A 24 17.03 -11.97 0.81
CA SER A 24 17.37 -10.55 0.96
C SER A 24 16.31 -9.75 1.72
N LEU A 25 15.04 -10.18 1.67
CA LEU A 25 13.90 -9.50 2.31
C LEU A 25 13.53 -10.12 3.68
N GLN A 26 14.36 -11.02 4.23
CA GLN A 26 14.02 -11.74 5.46
C GLN A 26 13.77 -10.83 6.68
N ASN A 27 14.38 -9.65 6.69
CA ASN A 27 14.25 -8.66 7.77
C ASN A 27 13.38 -7.48 7.36
N ILE A 28 12.55 -7.60 6.32
CA ILE A 28 11.81 -6.46 5.79
C ILE A 28 10.70 -5.96 6.73
N PHE A 29 10.17 -6.79 7.63
CA PHE A 29 9.00 -6.41 8.44
C PHE A 29 9.38 -5.72 9.76
N HIS A 30 8.72 -4.60 10.06
CA HIS A 30 8.82 -3.95 11.37
C HIS A 30 8.04 -4.74 12.43
N GLU A 31 8.50 -4.68 13.67
CA GLU A 31 7.75 -5.18 14.82
C GLU A 31 6.37 -4.52 14.91
N GLY A 32 5.37 -5.30 15.30
CA GLY A 32 4.00 -4.82 15.44
C GLY A 32 3.82 -3.83 16.59
N LEU A 33 2.70 -3.13 16.54
CA LEU A 33 2.34 -2.09 17.51
C LEU A 33 1.70 -2.68 18.76
N SER A 34 1.81 -1.93 19.87
CA SER A 34 0.96 -2.17 21.03
C SER A 34 -0.49 -1.78 20.72
N LEU A 35 -1.44 -2.41 21.43
CA LEU A 35 -2.87 -2.06 21.30
C LEU A 35 -3.12 -0.58 21.64
N ASN A 36 -2.40 -0.02 22.61
CA ASN A 36 -2.53 1.36 23.03
C ASN A 36 -2.13 2.36 21.94
N GLU A 37 -1.11 2.06 21.13
CA GLU A 37 -0.72 2.90 19.99
C GLU A 37 -1.82 2.93 18.92
N ILE A 38 -2.43 1.78 18.64
CA ILE A 38 -3.53 1.66 17.67
C ILE A 38 -4.78 2.38 18.20
N GLU A 39 -5.16 2.16 19.45
CA GLU A 39 -6.32 2.83 20.08
C GLU A 39 -6.12 4.36 20.14
N THR A 40 -4.89 4.83 20.32
CA THR A 40 -4.56 6.26 20.27
C THR A 40 -4.82 6.83 18.87
N PHE A 41 -4.38 6.13 17.82
CA PHE A 41 -4.65 6.52 16.44
C PHE A 41 -6.16 6.54 16.13
N GLU A 42 -6.89 5.47 16.47
CA GLU A 42 -8.35 5.40 16.28
C GLU A 42 -9.05 6.59 16.94
N LYS A 43 -8.67 6.92 18.18
CA LYS A 43 -9.24 8.04 18.93
C LYS A 43 -8.91 9.39 18.29
N GLN A 44 -7.69 9.60 17.81
CA GLN A 44 -7.27 10.85 17.15
C GLN A 44 -8.02 11.07 15.84
N CYS A 45 -8.25 10.02 15.07
CA CYS A 45 -8.92 10.08 13.78
C CYS A 45 -10.45 9.95 13.88
N GLY A 46 -10.99 9.59 15.06
CA GLY A 46 -12.42 9.33 15.24
C GLY A 46 -12.91 8.11 14.46
N LEU A 47 -12.05 7.10 14.32
CA LEU A 47 -12.29 5.90 13.54
C LEU A 47 -12.46 4.66 14.44
N ASN A 48 -12.90 3.57 13.81
CA ASN A 48 -12.89 2.24 14.42
C ASN A 48 -12.49 1.24 13.34
N LEU A 49 -11.27 0.74 13.45
CA LEU A 49 -10.62 -0.18 12.54
C LEU A 49 -11.22 -1.58 12.66
N PRO A 50 -11.31 -2.34 11.55
CA PRO A 50 -11.66 -3.75 11.58
C PRO A 50 -10.71 -4.55 12.49
N LYS A 51 -11.23 -5.58 13.17
CA LYS A 51 -10.44 -6.39 14.12
C LYS A 51 -9.24 -7.09 13.48
N ASP A 52 -9.37 -7.48 12.22
CA ASP A 52 -8.29 -8.07 11.43
C ASP A 52 -7.21 -7.05 11.06
N VAL A 53 -7.57 -5.78 10.84
CA VAL A 53 -6.60 -4.69 10.68
C VAL A 53 -5.88 -4.40 11.98
N VAL A 54 -6.59 -4.36 13.12
CA VAL A 54 -5.95 -4.20 14.45
C VAL A 54 -4.96 -5.34 14.70
N ALA A 55 -5.40 -6.59 14.52
CA ALA A 55 -4.52 -7.76 14.68
C ALA A 55 -3.30 -7.71 13.75
N TYR A 56 -3.51 -7.29 12.49
CA TYR A 56 -2.44 -7.12 11.52
C TYR A 56 -1.40 -6.10 11.99
N LEU A 57 -1.84 -4.92 12.44
CA LEU A 57 -0.96 -3.86 12.96
C LEU A 57 -0.23 -4.27 14.25
N GLN A 58 -0.84 -5.12 15.08
CA GLN A 58 -0.17 -5.71 16.25
C GLN A 58 0.90 -6.74 15.89
N LEU A 59 0.89 -7.28 14.68
CA LEU A 59 1.83 -8.31 14.22
C LEU A 59 2.93 -7.74 13.31
N VAL A 60 2.62 -6.69 12.54
CA VAL A 60 3.52 -6.03 11.60
C VAL A 60 3.16 -4.55 11.48
N ASN A 61 4.14 -3.66 11.64
CA ASN A 61 3.97 -2.21 11.50
C ASN A 61 4.68 -1.66 10.26
N GLY A 62 4.30 -2.14 9.08
CA GLY A 62 4.94 -1.74 7.84
C GLY A 62 6.22 -2.52 7.51
N GLU A 63 6.88 -2.05 6.45
CA GLU A 63 8.13 -2.59 5.94
C GLU A 63 9.30 -1.59 6.08
N ASN A 64 10.51 -2.12 6.25
CA ASN A 64 11.77 -1.39 6.19
C ASN A 64 11.94 -0.88 4.76
N GLN A 65 12.41 0.36 4.58
CA GLN A 65 12.78 0.79 3.24
C GLN A 65 13.95 -0.06 2.77
N ALA A 66 13.84 -0.64 1.57
CA ALA A 66 14.98 -1.30 0.96
C ALA A 66 16.14 -0.29 0.72
N CYS A 67 15.82 1.01 0.62
CA CYS A 67 16.77 2.12 0.49
C CYS A 67 17.35 2.64 1.81
N ASP A 68 16.87 2.21 2.99
CA ASP A 68 17.53 2.56 4.27
C ASP A 68 18.94 1.95 4.39
N PHE A 69 19.29 1.02 3.51
CA PHE A 69 20.63 0.43 3.45
C PHE A 69 21.68 1.30 2.72
N GLU A 70 21.29 2.27 1.90
CA GLU A 70 22.24 3.03 1.06
C GLU A 70 22.24 4.55 1.30
N ILE A 71 21.21 5.13 1.92
CA ILE A 71 21.12 6.59 2.11
C ILE A 71 22.10 7.09 3.21
N HIS A 72 22.59 6.21 4.09
CA HIS A 72 23.51 6.60 5.16
C HIS A 72 24.95 6.91 4.73
N GLU A 73 25.37 6.62 3.49
CA GLU A 73 26.75 6.93 3.04
C GLU A 73 26.90 8.26 2.28
N HIS A 74 25.82 8.94 1.87
CA HIS A 74 25.94 10.08 0.94
C HIS A 74 25.44 11.44 1.47
N VAL A 75 25.00 11.54 2.74
CA VAL A 75 24.68 12.85 3.34
C VAL A 75 25.93 13.49 3.96
N ARG A 76 26.72 14.12 3.10
CA ARG A 76 27.52 15.36 3.27
C ARG A 76 28.22 15.57 4.63
N ASP A 77 29.52 15.28 4.67
CA ASP A 77 30.48 16.13 5.39
C ASP A 77 30.70 17.39 4.54
N GLY A 78 29.75 18.32 4.64
CA GLY A 78 29.80 19.61 3.96
C GLY A 78 30.76 20.52 4.70
N GLY A 79 32.01 20.54 4.24
CA GLY A 79 33.01 21.50 4.68
C GLY A 79 32.53 22.93 4.43
N ASP A 80 32.68 23.75 5.45
CA ASP A 80 32.68 25.21 5.33
C ASP A 80 33.76 25.61 4.32
N ASP A 81 33.39 26.28 3.23
CA ASP A 81 34.27 27.23 2.55
C ASP A 81 33.39 28.28 1.85
N ASP A 82 33.58 29.52 2.32
CA ASP A 82 33.13 30.76 1.72
C ASP A 82 33.66 30.91 0.28
N ASP A 83 32.85 31.44 -0.65
CA ASP A 83 33.20 32.56 -1.57
C ASP A 83 32.24 32.65 -2.79
N ASP A 84 31.64 33.83 -2.91
CA ASP A 84 31.35 34.66 -4.09
C ASP A 84 30.69 34.14 -5.40
N GLU A 85 29.55 34.80 -5.68
CA GLU A 85 29.04 35.39 -6.94
C GLU A 85 28.67 34.57 -8.21
N GLU A 86 27.43 34.89 -8.66
CA GLU A 86 26.83 34.99 -10.00
C GLU A 86 26.43 33.73 -10.82
N ASP A 87 25.15 33.77 -11.22
CA ASP A 87 24.47 33.25 -12.41
C ASP A 87 24.64 31.77 -12.84
N ASP A 88 23.55 31.01 -12.77
CA ASP A 88 22.96 30.30 -13.94
C ASP A 88 21.57 29.73 -13.56
N ASP A 89 20.50 30.22 -14.22
CA ASP A 89 19.12 29.71 -14.18
C ASP A 89 19.02 28.37 -14.97
N ASP A 90 19.72 27.32 -14.55
CA ASP A 90 19.64 25.96 -15.12
C ASP A 90 19.46 24.87 -14.03
N GLU A 91 18.78 25.18 -12.92
CA GLU A 91 18.25 24.15 -12.02
C GLU A 91 16.83 23.79 -12.50
N ASP A 92 16.61 22.62 -13.13
CA ASP A 92 15.32 21.89 -13.04
C ASP A 92 15.17 20.60 -13.93
N ASP A 93 16.24 19.97 -14.46
CA ASP A 93 16.08 18.69 -15.21
C ASP A 93 16.82 17.48 -14.59
N GLU A 94 17.86 17.64 -13.76
CA GLU A 94 18.62 16.49 -13.19
C GLU A 94 17.92 15.83 -11.97
N ASP A 95 17.03 16.55 -11.29
CA ASP A 95 16.29 16.03 -10.12
C ASP A 95 15.15 15.08 -10.53
N ASP A 96 14.55 15.24 -11.71
CA ASP A 96 13.39 14.45 -12.15
C ASP A 96 13.77 13.00 -12.50
N ASP A 97 14.90 12.79 -13.16
CA ASP A 97 15.38 11.44 -13.51
C ASP A 97 15.85 10.66 -12.26
N THR A 98 16.45 11.36 -11.29
CA THR A 98 16.85 10.77 -10.00
C THR A 98 15.64 10.36 -9.16
N VAL A 99 14.60 11.22 -9.10
CA VAL A 99 13.35 10.92 -8.40
C VAL A 99 12.62 9.74 -9.04
N LYS A 100 12.50 9.71 -10.37
CA LYS A 100 11.87 8.59 -11.09
C LYS A 100 12.61 7.27 -10.87
N GLU A 101 13.93 7.30 -10.82
CA GLU A 101 14.73 6.09 -10.56
C GLU A 101 14.52 5.59 -9.12
N LEU A 102 14.46 6.49 -8.13
CA LEU A 102 14.14 6.13 -6.74
C LEU A 102 12.71 5.57 -6.60
N GLU A 103 11.72 6.18 -7.26
CA GLU A 103 10.34 5.68 -7.30
C GLU A 103 10.28 4.27 -7.90
N ARG A 104 10.98 4.05 -9.02
CA ARG A 104 11.08 2.75 -9.68
C ARG A 104 11.71 1.69 -8.77
N GLN A 105 12.82 2.03 -8.11
CA GLN A 105 13.48 1.16 -7.15
C GLN A 105 12.57 0.82 -5.96
N HIS A 106 11.84 1.79 -5.40
CA HIS A 106 10.87 1.51 -4.33
C HIS A 106 9.76 0.55 -4.78
N GLN A 107 9.20 0.74 -5.98
CA GLN A 107 8.21 -0.17 -6.56
C GLN A 107 8.76 -1.57 -6.82
N GLU A 108 10.05 -1.71 -7.06
CA GLU A 108 10.64 -3.01 -7.32
C GLU A 108 10.89 -3.79 -6.04
N LEU A 109 11.03 -3.10 -4.89
CA LEU A 109 11.48 -3.69 -3.62
C LEU A 109 10.37 -3.87 -2.59
N ALA A 110 9.20 -3.28 -2.82
CA ALA A 110 8.10 -3.32 -1.87
C ALA A 110 7.43 -4.71 -1.73
N VAL A 111 7.02 -5.06 -0.51
CA VAL A 111 6.72 -6.45 -0.14
C VAL A 111 5.51 -7.04 -0.88
N PHE A 112 4.52 -6.22 -1.20
CA PHE A 112 3.31 -6.65 -1.91
C PHE A 112 3.46 -6.44 -3.43
N PHE A 113 4.57 -6.92 -4.01
CA PHE A 113 4.94 -6.75 -5.43
C PHE A 113 4.78 -5.31 -5.95
N GLY A 114 5.47 -4.39 -5.29
CA GLY A 114 5.44 -2.96 -5.61
C GLY A 114 4.41 -2.14 -4.86
N LEU A 115 3.73 -2.73 -3.87
CA LEU A 115 2.96 -1.98 -2.89
C LEU A 115 3.66 -2.03 -1.54
N LYS A 116 4.13 -0.88 -1.10
CA LYS A 116 4.80 -0.70 0.18
C LYS A 116 3.82 -0.88 1.31
N MET A 117 4.15 -1.78 2.23
CA MET A 117 3.40 -1.94 3.46
C MET A 117 3.56 -0.70 4.35
N LEU A 118 2.46 0.02 4.61
CA LEU A 118 2.53 1.24 5.41
C LEU A 118 2.69 0.92 6.89
N ASN A 119 3.61 1.63 7.55
CA ASN A 119 3.64 1.72 9.00
C ASN A 119 2.59 2.74 9.50
N LEU A 120 2.36 2.80 10.81
CA LEU A 120 1.36 3.69 11.41
C LEU A 120 1.51 5.16 11.00
N GLU A 121 2.75 5.66 10.86
CA GLU A 121 3.00 7.03 10.44
C GLU A 121 2.63 7.27 8.96
N GLY A 122 2.92 6.30 8.10
CA GLY A 122 2.44 6.29 6.71
C GLY A 122 0.91 6.29 6.64
N ILE A 123 0.25 5.43 7.43
CA ILE A 123 -1.22 5.36 7.50
C ILE A 123 -1.80 6.71 7.97
N LYS A 124 -1.21 7.33 9.01
CA LYS A 124 -1.62 8.66 9.51
C LYS A 124 -1.47 9.74 8.45
N ARG A 125 -0.33 9.75 7.73
CA ARG A 125 -0.07 10.70 6.66
C ARG A 125 -1.11 10.59 5.55
N GLU A 126 -1.39 9.38 5.09
CA GLU A 126 -2.41 9.15 4.05
C GLU A 126 -3.82 9.51 4.53
N TYR A 127 -4.16 9.20 5.78
CA TYR A 127 -5.42 9.62 6.37
C TYR A 127 -5.57 11.15 6.37
N GLU A 128 -4.56 11.88 6.84
CA GLU A 128 -4.60 13.35 6.88
C GLU A 128 -4.61 13.96 5.48
N ASN A 129 -3.89 13.37 4.52
CA ASN A 129 -3.94 13.78 3.11
C ASN A 129 -5.35 13.61 2.54
N LEU A 130 -5.94 12.42 2.70
CA LEU A 130 -7.30 12.14 2.24
C LEU A 130 -8.34 13.01 2.94
N LYS A 131 -8.14 13.37 4.22
CA LYS A 131 -9.02 14.27 4.96
C LYS A 131 -8.97 15.70 4.45
N LYS A 132 -7.79 16.18 4.03
CA LYS A 132 -7.64 17.49 3.38
C LYS A 132 -8.24 17.52 1.99
N LEU A 133 -8.07 16.44 1.24
CA LEU A 133 -8.51 16.31 -0.16
C LEU A 133 -9.97 15.88 -0.31
N SER A 134 -10.54 15.22 0.71
CA SER A 134 -11.96 14.87 0.72
C SER A 134 -12.76 16.17 0.76
N GLY A 135 -13.26 16.57 -0.41
CA GLY A 135 -14.10 17.75 -0.58
C GLY A 135 -15.47 17.58 0.06
N ASN A 136 -16.36 18.52 -0.26
CA ASN A 136 -17.74 18.51 0.23
C ASN A 136 -18.43 17.16 -0.12
N GLU A 137 -18.93 16.43 0.88
CA GLU A 137 -19.66 15.16 0.71
C GLU A 137 -20.95 15.33 -0.15
N GLU A 138 -21.39 16.57 -0.43
CA GLU A 138 -22.48 16.87 -1.37
C GLU A 138 -22.09 16.67 -2.84
N TYR A 139 -20.81 16.72 -3.20
CA TYR A 139 -20.36 16.46 -4.57
C TYR A 139 -20.33 14.95 -4.84
N VAL A 140 -21.25 14.49 -5.68
CA VAL A 140 -21.38 13.09 -6.04
C VAL A 140 -20.48 12.78 -7.23
N PHE A 141 -19.34 12.13 -6.98
CA PHE A 141 -18.45 11.62 -8.02
C PHE A 141 -18.92 10.22 -8.43
N LYS A 142 -19.62 10.12 -9.56
CA LYS A 142 -20.18 8.86 -10.05
C LYS A 142 -19.22 8.18 -11.01
N VAL A 143 -18.68 7.06 -10.57
CA VAL A 143 -17.97 6.11 -11.40
C VAL A 143 -18.54 4.71 -11.18
N PRO A 144 -18.42 3.79 -12.15
CA PRO A 144 -18.76 2.39 -11.95
C PRO A 144 -18.11 1.83 -10.68
N THR A 145 -18.87 1.06 -9.93
CA THR A 145 -18.40 0.36 -8.73
C THR A 145 -18.60 -1.13 -8.94
N TYR A 146 -17.64 -1.93 -8.49
CA TYR A 146 -17.66 -3.38 -8.66
C TYR A 146 -17.47 -4.06 -7.29
N PRO A 147 -18.51 -4.71 -6.73
CA PRO A 147 -19.90 -4.77 -7.19
C PRO A 147 -20.61 -3.41 -7.20
N GLU A 148 -21.72 -3.29 -7.93
CA GLU A 148 -22.49 -2.04 -7.99
C GLU A 148 -23.00 -1.63 -6.60
N GLY A 149 -22.77 -0.37 -6.22
CA GLY A 149 -23.20 0.20 -4.94
C GLY A 149 -22.37 -0.26 -3.74
N SER A 150 -21.28 -1.00 -3.95
CA SER A 150 -20.40 -1.46 -2.87
C SER A 150 -19.55 -0.33 -2.27
N ILE A 151 -19.20 0.67 -3.08
CA ILE A 151 -18.36 1.81 -2.70
C ILE A 151 -19.19 3.08 -2.89
N ARG A 152 -19.07 4.04 -1.97
CA ARG A 152 -19.81 5.31 -2.11
C ARG A 152 -19.33 6.10 -3.34
N PRO A 153 -20.24 6.85 -3.99
CA PRO A 153 -19.89 7.72 -5.12
C PRO A 153 -19.22 9.02 -4.63
N THR A 154 -17.97 8.90 -4.19
CA THR A 154 -17.10 10.01 -3.78
C THR A 154 -15.76 9.91 -4.50
N GLN A 155 -15.14 11.06 -4.77
CA GLN A 155 -13.84 11.10 -5.43
C GLN A 155 -12.76 10.54 -4.49
N LEU A 156 -12.73 11.03 -3.24
CA LEU A 156 -11.84 10.56 -2.18
C LEU A 156 -12.61 10.48 -0.86
N SER A 157 -12.10 9.71 0.11
CA SER A 157 -12.67 9.64 1.45
C SER A 157 -11.60 9.35 2.48
N CYS A 158 -11.56 10.12 3.57
CA CYS A 158 -10.72 9.81 4.73
C CYS A 158 -11.17 8.55 5.50
N TYR A 159 -12.32 7.96 5.14
CA TYR A 159 -12.74 6.64 5.63
C TYR A 159 -12.13 5.48 4.83
N TRP A 160 -11.34 5.77 3.80
CA TRP A 160 -10.50 4.78 3.11
C TRP A 160 -9.12 4.78 3.77
N ILE A 161 -8.85 3.75 4.56
CA ILE A 161 -7.61 3.67 5.34
C ILE A 161 -6.59 2.90 4.51
N ALA A 162 -5.61 3.62 3.96
CA ALA A 162 -4.49 3.04 3.24
C ALA A 162 -3.71 2.11 4.18
N LEU A 163 -3.40 0.90 3.70
CA LEU A 163 -2.54 -0.07 4.39
C LEU A 163 -1.33 -0.46 3.53
N ALA A 164 -1.41 -0.25 2.21
CA ALA A 164 -0.24 -0.24 1.34
C ALA A 164 -0.37 0.84 0.25
N TYR A 165 0.78 1.28 -0.26
CA TYR A 165 0.93 2.42 -1.19
C TYR A 165 2.03 2.12 -2.22
N ASP A 166 1.88 2.56 -3.47
CA ASP A 166 2.84 2.25 -4.55
C ASP A 166 3.90 3.33 -4.79
N ASP A 167 4.02 4.31 -3.90
CA ASP A 167 4.88 5.51 -4.04
C ASP A 167 4.59 6.37 -5.29
N CYS A 168 3.58 6.02 -6.09
CA CYS A 168 3.22 6.70 -7.32
C CYS A 168 1.77 7.17 -7.35
N GLY A 169 1.09 7.26 -6.20
CA GLY A 169 -0.24 7.85 -6.08
C GLY A 169 -1.40 6.86 -6.08
N ASN A 170 -1.16 5.55 -5.92
CA ASN A 170 -2.21 4.55 -5.70
C ASN A 170 -2.07 3.84 -4.35
N SER A 171 -3.21 3.57 -3.74
CA SER A 171 -3.33 2.94 -2.44
C SER A 171 -4.26 1.75 -2.48
N ILE A 172 -3.96 0.78 -1.62
CA ILE A 172 -4.86 -0.31 -1.25
C ILE A 172 -5.09 -0.27 0.26
N GLY A 173 -6.32 -0.57 0.66
CA GLY A 173 -6.68 -0.51 2.07
C GLY A 173 -8.16 -0.74 2.32
N VAL A 174 -8.62 -0.44 3.52
CA VAL A 174 -9.98 -0.78 3.97
C VAL A 174 -10.94 0.40 3.88
N ASP A 175 -12.17 0.13 3.43
CA ASP A 175 -13.27 1.10 3.44
C ASP A 175 -14.09 0.99 4.72
N LEU A 176 -14.06 2.04 5.56
CA LEU A 176 -14.79 2.09 6.82
C LEU A 176 -16.20 2.65 6.71
N LYS A 177 -16.58 3.20 5.56
CA LYS A 177 -17.88 3.81 5.32
C LYS A 177 -18.27 3.41 3.88
N PRO A 178 -18.65 2.13 3.64
CA PRO A 178 -18.95 1.62 2.31
C PRO A 178 -20.26 2.19 1.73
N GLY A 179 -20.53 1.84 0.47
CA GLY A 179 -21.84 2.05 -0.15
C GLY A 179 -22.92 1.11 0.40
N PRO A 180 -24.20 1.26 -0.02
CA PRO A 180 -25.32 0.49 0.50
C PRO A 180 -25.21 -1.03 0.30
N ASN A 181 -24.49 -1.48 -0.73
CA ASN A 181 -24.26 -2.90 -1.01
C ASN A 181 -22.88 -3.38 -0.54
N GLY A 182 -22.11 -2.51 0.11
CA GLY A 182 -20.76 -2.82 0.55
C GLY A 182 -20.69 -3.29 2.00
N LYS A 183 -19.49 -3.69 2.40
CA LYS A 183 -19.19 -4.21 3.73
C LYS A 183 -18.12 -3.35 4.39
N LYS A 184 -18.35 -2.96 5.65
CA LYS A 184 -17.34 -2.22 6.41
C LYS A 184 -16.10 -3.09 6.58
N GLY A 185 -14.94 -2.56 6.22
CA GLY A 185 -13.67 -3.30 6.23
C GLY A 185 -13.36 -4.04 4.93
N GLN A 186 -14.19 -3.90 3.89
CA GLN A 186 -13.85 -4.38 2.55
C GLN A 186 -12.58 -3.69 2.03
N VAL A 187 -11.77 -4.41 1.27
CA VAL A 187 -10.51 -3.93 0.71
C VAL A 187 -10.77 -3.35 -0.67
N ILE A 188 -10.30 -2.12 -0.91
CA ILE A 188 -10.51 -1.40 -2.16
C ILE A 188 -9.20 -0.84 -2.71
N LEU A 189 -9.17 -0.57 -4.02
CA LEU A 189 -8.13 0.19 -4.70
C LEU A 189 -8.62 1.60 -5.03
N TRP A 190 -7.76 2.59 -4.81
CA TRP A 190 -7.97 3.97 -5.24
C TRP A 190 -6.63 4.65 -5.57
N GLY A 191 -6.69 5.77 -6.28
CA GLY A 191 -5.51 6.50 -6.71
C GLY A 191 -5.65 7.07 -8.11
N LYS A 192 -4.52 7.59 -8.62
CA LYS A 192 -4.41 8.20 -9.95
C LYS A 192 -4.87 7.27 -11.08
N ASP A 193 -4.61 5.97 -10.96
CA ASP A 193 -4.86 4.99 -12.04
C ASP A 193 -6.26 4.36 -11.91
N PHE A 194 -6.94 4.59 -10.80
CA PHE A 194 -8.26 4.04 -10.50
C PHE A 194 -9.35 5.11 -10.53
N MET A 195 -9.17 6.19 -11.30
CA MET A 195 -10.12 7.31 -11.36
C MET A 195 -11.41 6.97 -12.09
N GLU A 196 -11.39 6.02 -13.03
CA GLU A 196 -12.54 5.71 -13.90
C GLU A 196 -13.51 4.69 -13.30
N SER A 197 -13.10 3.93 -12.27
CA SER A 197 -13.96 2.98 -11.57
C SER A 197 -13.42 2.63 -10.19
N ARG A 198 -14.27 2.08 -9.33
CA ARG A 198 -13.89 1.60 -7.99
C ARG A 198 -14.20 0.12 -7.87
N ILE A 199 -13.35 -0.62 -7.18
CA ILE A 199 -13.49 -2.07 -7.06
C ILE A 199 -13.18 -2.54 -5.65
N VAL A 200 -13.99 -3.50 -5.17
CA VAL A 200 -13.73 -4.26 -3.96
C VAL A 200 -12.89 -5.48 -4.32
N ILE A 201 -11.67 -5.54 -3.79
CA ILE A 201 -10.71 -6.62 -4.01
C ILE A 201 -11.02 -7.83 -3.12
N CYS A 202 -11.27 -7.59 -1.83
CA CYS A 202 -11.57 -8.61 -0.82
C CYS A 202 -12.60 -8.11 0.20
N ASP A 203 -13.27 -9.01 0.92
CA ASP A 203 -14.28 -8.66 1.92
C ASP A 203 -13.68 -8.29 3.29
N SER A 204 -12.37 -8.46 3.47
CA SER A 204 -11.62 -8.17 4.69
C SER A 204 -10.11 -8.09 4.42
N TRP A 205 -9.36 -7.47 5.33
CA TRP A 205 -7.90 -7.42 5.23
C TRP A 205 -7.27 -8.80 5.43
N LEU A 206 -7.84 -9.62 6.32
CA LEU A 206 -7.43 -11.03 6.47
C LEU A 206 -7.56 -11.80 5.15
N GLU A 207 -8.63 -11.60 4.39
CA GLU A 207 -8.80 -12.26 3.09
C GLU A 207 -7.75 -11.77 2.09
N PHE A 208 -7.44 -10.47 2.07
CA PHE A 208 -6.35 -9.92 1.27
C PHE A 208 -5.00 -10.54 1.63
N LEU A 209 -4.65 -10.63 2.92
CA LEU A 209 -3.40 -11.26 3.37
C LEU A 209 -3.32 -12.74 2.94
N ASN A 210 -4.43 -13.47 3.02
CA ASN A 210 -4.50 -14.85 2.56
C ASN A 210 -4.38 -14.96 1.03
N GLN A 211 -4.96 -14.04 0.28
CA GLN A 211 -4.82 -13.98 -1.17
C GLN A 211 -3.37 -13.70 -1.57
N PHE A 212 -2.75 -12.69 -0.96
CA PHE A 212 -1.34 -12.39 -1.17
C PHE A 212 -0.43 -13.58 -0.81
N ALA A 213 -0.69 -14.26 0.31
CA ALA A 213 0.08 -15.45 0.69
C ALA A 213 -0.02 -16.59 -0.34
N LYS A 214 -1.17 -16.72 -1.04
CA LYS A 214 -1.32 -17.67 -2.15
C LYS A 214 -0.56 -17.21 -3.38
N ASP A 215 -0.69 -15.94 -3.74
CA ASP A 215 -0.04 -15.35 -4.91
C ASP A 215 1.48 -15.44 -4.78
N LEU A 216 2.04 -15.12 -3.60
CA LEU A 216 3.46 -15.22 -3.28
C LEU A 216 4.05 -16.63 -3.44
N LYS A 217 3.23 -17.67 -3.22
CA LYS A 217 3.64 -19.07 -3.42
C LYS A 217 3.54 -19.52 -4.87
N ASN A 218 2.91 -18.74 -5.74
CA ASN A 218 2.70 -19.10 -7.13
C ASN A 218 3.90 -18.69 -8.00
N ASP A 219 4.77 -19.65 -8.32
CA ASP A 219 5.96 -19.44 -9.15
C ASP A 219 5.65 -19.08 -10.61
N GLU A 220 4.42 -19.34 -11.07
CA GLU A 220 3.96 -18.90 -12.40
C GLU A 220 3.50 -17.44 -12.41
N LEU A 221 3.20 -16.87 -11.25
CA LEU A 221 2.77 -15.49 -11.08
C LEU A 221 3.93 -14.58 -10.68
N CYS A 222 4.82 -15.05 -9.83
CA CYS A 222 5.91 -14.25 -9.28
C CYS A 222 7.25 -14.55 -9.97
N GLU A 223 8.05 -13.51 -10.18
CA GLU A 223 9.49 -13.64 -10.45
C GLU A 223 10.28 -12.66 -9.62
N VAL A 224 11.57 -12.97 -9.50
CA VAL A 224 12.57 -12.01 -9.08
C VAL A 224 12.71 -10.98 -10.20
N HIS A 225 12.72 -9.70 -9.86
CA HIS A 225 12.87 -8.64 -10.85
C HIS A 225 14.17 -8.83 -11.65
N PRO A 226 14.14 -8.74 -13.00
CA PRO A 226 15.29 -9.07 -13.86
C PRO A 226 16.50 -8.18 -13.60
N GLU A 227 16.27 -6.92 -13.21
CA GLU A 227 17.32 -5.94 -12.94
C GLU A 227 17.59 -5.75 -11.43
N HIS A 228 16.70 -6.26 -10.58
CA HIS A 228 16.79 -6.11 -9.12
C HIS A 228 16.56 -7.46 -8.45
N PRO A 229 17.62 -8.25 -8.21
CA PRO A 229 17.52 -9.60 -7.64
C PRO A 229 16.81 -9.69 -6.27
N GLN A 230 16.69 -8.54 -5.60
CA GLN A 230 16.01 -8.33 -4.34
C GLN A 230 14.53 -7.92 -4.49
N GLY A 231 14.07 -7.65 -5.71
CA GLY A 231 12.75 -7.14 -6.01
C GLY A 231 11.71 -8.20 -6.36
N LEU A 232 10.47 -7.95 -5.96
CA LEU A 232 9.32 -8.82 -6.15
C LEU A 232 8.43 -8.32 -7.27
N PHE A 233 8.22 -9.15 -8.30
CA PHE A 233 7.45 -8.75 -9.47
C PHE A 233 6.32 -9.73 -9.82
N ILE A 234 5.18 -9.19 -10.30
CA ILE A 234 4.10 -10.00 -10.88
C ILE A 234 4.29 -10.09 -12.40
N LYS A 235 4.56 -11.30 -12.88
CA LYS A 235 4.65 -11.63 -14.30
C LYS A 235 3.43 -11.10 -15.05
N LYS A 236 3.66 -10.52 -16.24
CA LYS A 236 2.63 -10.02 -17.18
C LYS A 236 1.85 -8.78 -16.75
N TYR A 237 1.70 -8.50 -15.46
CA TYR A 237 0.88 -7.39 -14.98
C TYR A 237 1.68 -6.19 -14.47
N GLY A 238 2.97 -6.34 -14.20
CA GLY A 238 3.77 -5.24 -13.63
C GLY A 238 3.57 -5.18 -12.12
N LEU A 239 2.63 -4.33 -11.71
CA LEU A 239 2.33 -4.05 -10.32
C LEU A 239 1.18 -4.92 -9.78
N TYR A 240 1.17 -5.18 -8.47
CA TYR A 240 0.11 -5.98 -7.85
C TYR A 240 -1.27 -5.34 -7.96
N ASN A 241 -1.36 -4.02 -7.85
CA ASN A 241 -2.60 -3.24 -8.03
C ASN A 241 -3.30 -3.61 -9.35
N ASP A 242 -2.54 -3.65 -10.43
CA ASP A 242 -3.01 -3.96 -11.78
C ASP A 242 -3.53 -5.39 -11.90
N TYR A 243 -2.77 -6.34 -11.34
CA TYR A 243 -3.16 -7.74 -11.27
C TYR A 243 -4.46 -7.93 -10.50
N LEU A 244 -4.56 -7.35 -9.30
CA LEU A 244 -5.73 -7.43 -8.43
C LEU A 244 -6.95 -6.81 -9.12
N PHE A 245 -6.80 -5.61 -9.66
CA PHE A 245 -7.88 -4.91 -10.36
C PHE A 245 -8.40 -5.73 -11.55
N LYS A 246 -7.51 -6.12 -12.47
CA LYS A 246 -7.91 -6.83 -13.72
C LYS A 246 -8.53 -8.19 -13.42
N THR A 247 -7.98 -8.92 -12.45
CA THR A 247 -8.50 -10.25 -12.06
C THR A 247 -9.88 -10.11 -11.42
N LYS A 248 -10.03 -9.18 -10.47
CA LYS A 248 -11.29 -9.00 -9.76
C LYS A 248 -12.39 -8.40 -10.64
N LEU A 249 -12.04 -7.48 -11.53
CA LEU A 249 -12.98 -6.93 -12.50
C LEU A 249 -13.51 -8.03 -13.42
N LYS A 250 -12.64 -8.94 -13.88
CA LYS A 250 -13.05 -10.11 -14.66
C LYS A 250 -14.00 -11.02 -13.88
N GLU A 251 -13.76 -11.23 -12.58
CA GLU A 251 -14.67 -12.02 -11.73
C GLU A 251 -16.06 -11.38 -11.66
N TYR A 252 -16.16 -10.09 -11.34
CA TYR A 252 -17.45 -9.40 -11.23
C TYR A 252 -18.20 -9.30 -12.56
N THR A 253 -17.47 -9.17 -13.68
CA THR A 253 -18.08 -9.07 -15.02
C THR A 253 -18.43 -10.42 -15.64
N ALA A 254 -17.87 -11.51 -15.12
CA ALA A 254 -18.22 -12.87 -15.52
C ALA A 254 -19.41 -13.45 -14.73
N MET A 255 -19.85 -12.79 -13.67
CA MET A 255 -21.06 -13.18 -12.93
C MET A 255 -22.31 -12.86 -13.78
N PRO A 256 -23.21 -13.83 -14.00
CA PRO A 256 -24.42 -13.65 -14.80
C PRO A 256 -25.46 -12.74 -14.14
#